data_AF-A0AAE0ACB2-F1
#
_entry.id   AF-A0AAE0ACB2-F1
#
_cell.length_a   1.000
_cell.length_b   1.000
_cell.length_c   1.000
_cell.angle_alpha   90.00
_cell.angle_beta   90.00
_cell.angle_gamma   90.00
#
_symmetry.space_group_name_H-M   'P 1'
#
loop_
_entity.id
_entity.type
_entity.pdbx_description
1 polymer ?
#
loop_
_entity_poly.entity_id
_entity_poly.type
_entity_poly.pdbx_seq_one_letter_code
_entity_poly.pdbx_strand_id
1 'polypeptide(L)'
;MISRYVAVIGAGAAGLVAARELRREGHAVVVFEREDQVGGTWVYTQEVDSDPLGLDPHRVSVHSSLYSSLRTNLSRESMGFLDYPFLTRSDGSGDPRRFPGHQEVLMYLKEFARVFAVEEMVRFEVEVVKVCLVENNRWKVSSKKTSDGDIVVEEVFDAVVVCSGGRYSQTHVTDIPGTCFLFSSF
;
A
#
# COMPACT_ATOMS: atom_id res chain seq x y z
N MET A 1 -21.28 20.52 -2.06
CA MET A 1 -19.93 20.47 -1.47
C MET A 1 -18.92 21.04 -2.47
N ILE A 2 -17.85 21.69 -2.04
CA ILE A 2 -16.80 22.17 -2.97
C ILE A 2 -15.93 20.97 -3.33
N SER A 3 -15.86 20.62 -4.62
CA SER A 3 -14.96 19.56 -5.11
C SER A 3 -13.51 19.99 -4.92
N ARG A 4 -12.65 19.04 -4.57
CA ARG A 4 -11.21 19.22 -4.37
C ARG A 4 -10.47 18.22 -5.22
N TYR A 5 -9.26 18.58 -5.65
CA TYR A 5 -8.35 17.66 -6.30
C TYR A 5 -7.38 17.06 -5.27
N VAL A 6 -7.45 15.75 -5.06
CA VAL A 6 -6.81 15.06 -3.92
C VAL A 6 -5.86 13.98 -4.40
N ALA A 7 -4.63 14.00 -3.90
CA ALA A 7 -3.68 12.91 -4.07
C ALA A 7 -3.79 11.91 -2.92
N VAL A 8 -3.85 10.62 -3.24
CA VAL A 8 -3.75 9.51 -2.29
C VAL A 8 -2.45 8.76 -2.57
N ILE A 9 -1.60 8.57 -1.56
CA ILE A 9 -0.30 7.94 -1.72
C ILE A 9 -0.36 6.50 -1.18
N GLY A 10 -0.33 5.51 -2.07
CA GLY A 10 -0.44 4.08 -1.79
C GLY A 10 -1.85 3.53 -2.08
N ALA A 11 -1.93 2.36 -2.72
CA ALA A 11 -3.14 1.60 -3.04
C ALA A 11 -3.25 0.28 -2.25
N GLY A 12 -2.72 0.27 -1.02
CA GLY A 12 -3.10 -0.71 0.00
C GLY A 12 -4.51 -0.48 0.55
N ALA A 13 -4.96 -1.30 1.49
CA ALA A 13 -6.33 -1.23 2.04
C ALA A 13 -6.75 0.19 2.48
N ALA A 14 -5.84 0.94 3.12
CA ALA A 14 -6.08 2.32 3.55
C ALA A 14 -6.30 3.29 2.37
N GLY A 15 -5.50 3.16 1.31
CA GLY A 15 -5.62 3.99 0.12
C GLY A 15 -6.87 3.68 -0.68
N LEU A 16 -7.22 2.40 -0.79
CA LEU A 16 -8.43 1.95 -1.49
C LEU A 16 -9.70 2.54 -0.86
N VAL A 17 -9.84 2.44 0.46
CA VAL A 17 -11.00 3.01 1.15
C VAL A 17 -10.98 4.53 1.12
N ALA A 18 -9.83 5.18 1.29
CA ALA A 18 -9.72 6.63 1.23
C ALA A 18 -10.15 7.17 -0.15
N ALA A 19 -9.65 6.56 -1.23
CA ALA A 19 -10.02 6.95 -2.59
C ALA A 19 -11.52 6.75 -2.86
N ARG A 20 -12.09 5.63 -2.41
CA ARG A 20 -13.54 5.38 -2.51
C ARG A 20 -14.35 6.46 -1.81
N GLU A 21 -14.03 6.78 -0.55
CA GLU A 21 -14.79 7.77 0.22
C GLU A 21 -14.64 9.19 -0.35
N LEU A 22 -13.41 9.58 -0.74
CA LEU A 22 -13.19 10.89 -1.36
C LEU A 22 -14.00 11.05 -2.65
N ARG A 23 -14.05 10.01 -3.50
CA ARG A 23 -14.85 10.05 -4.73
C ARG A 23 -16.35 10.07 -4.41
N ARG A 24 -16.82 9.36 -3.39
CA ARG A 24 -18.23 9.40 -2.95
C ARG A 24 -18.67 10.81 -2.53
N GLU A 25 -17.77 11.58 -1.91
CA GLU A 25 -18.00 12.98 -1.56
C GLU A 25 -17.84 13.97 -2.74
N GLY A 26 -17.57 13.46 -3.95
CA GLY A 26 -17.49 14.27 -5.18
C GLY A 26 -16.14 14.95 -5.39
N HIS A 27 -15.08 14.50 -4.73
CA HIS A 27 -13.72 14.96 -4.99
C HIS A 27 -13.12 14.27 -6.23
N ALA A 28 -12.23 14.98 -6.93
CA ALA A 28 -11.41 14.40 -7.99
C ALA A 28 -10.16 13.80 -7.34
N VAL A 29 -9.91 12.51 -7.57
CA VAL A 29 -8.91 11.74 -6.83
C VAL A 29 -7.90 11.12 -7.79
N VAL A 30 -6.62 11.20 -7.43
CA VAL A 30 -5.55 10.42 -8.04
C VAL A 30 -4.89 9.58 -6.95
N VAL A 31 -4.77 8.28 -7.20
CA VAL A 31 -4.03 7.37 -6.33
C VAL A 31 -2.70 7.05 -6.99
N PHE A 32 -1.61 7.20 -6.25
CA PHE A 32 -0.27 6.81 -6.69
C PHE A 32 0.10 5.48 -6.04
N GLU A 33 0.45 4.48 -6.83
CA GLU A 33 0.91 3.17 -6.35
C GLU A 33 2.26 2.85 -7.01
N ARG A 34 3.23 2.47 -6.19
CA ARG A 34 4.58 2.15 -6.65
C ARG A 34 4.63 0.80 -7.35
N GLU A 35 3.83 -0.15 -6.88
CA GLU A 35 3.76 -1.50 -7.44
C GLU A 35 2.80 -1.55 -8.66
N ASP A 36 2.76 -2.70 -9.32
CA ASP A 36 1.96 -2.95 -10.54
C ASP A 36 0.48 -3.29 -10.26
N GLN A 37 0.11 -3.40 -8.98
CA GLN A 37 -1.21 -3.84 -8.56
C GLN A 37 -1.61 -3.29 -7.18
N VAL A 38 -2.91 -3.30 -6.89
CA VAL A 38 -3.44 -2.93 -5.58
C VAL A 38 -3.20 -4.03 -4.53
N GLY A 39 -3.19 -3.63 -3.25
CA GLY A 39 -3.17 -4.57 -2.12
C GLY A 39 -2.12 -4.23 -1.07
N GLY A 40 -1.06 -3.50 -1.44
CA GLY A 40 0.04 -3.11 -0.54
C GLY A 40 0.66 -4.34 0.12
N THR A 41 0.74 -4.35 1.46
CA THR A 41 1.26 -5.48 2.25
C THR A 41 0.61 -6.82 1.90
N TRP A 42 -0.63 -6.87 1.42
CA TRP A 42 -1.30 -8.14 1.10
C TRP A 42 -0.82 -8.81 -0.20
N VAL A 43 0.07 -8.17 -0.96
CA VAL A 43 0.75 -8.78 -2.10
C VAL A 43 1.95 -9.56 -1.57
N TYR A 44 1.85 -10.89 -1.55
CA TYR A 44 2.97 -11.74 -1.15
C TYR A 44 4.02 -11.84 -2.26
N THR A 45 5.30 -11.77 -1.87
CA THR A 45 6.45 -12.06 -2.74
C THR A 45 7.44 -12.98 -2.02
N GLN A 46 8.19 -13.75 -2.81
CA GLN A 46 9.33 -14.53 -2.31
C GLN A 46 10.61 -13.71 -2.19
N GLU A 47 10.62 -12.51 -2.77
CA GLU A 47 11.74 -11.58 -2.67
C GLU A 47 11.89 -11.05 -1.24
N VAL A 48 13.12 -10.75 -0.88
CA VAL A 48 13.50 -10.18 0.42
C VAL A 48 14.39 -8.96 0.18
N ASP A 49 14.48 -8.08 1.18
CA ASP A 49 15.38 -6.93 1.14
C ASP A 49 16.82 -7.39 0.81
N SER A 50 17.53 -6.59 0.00
CA SER A 50 18.92 -6.89 -0.33
C SER A 50 19.84 -6.85 0.90
N ASP A 51 19.43 -6.10 1.93
CA ASP A 51 20.01 -6.14 3.27
C ASP A 51 19.01 -6.82 4.24
N PRO A 52 19.32 -8.03 4.76
CA PRO A 52 18.45 -8.75 5.69
C PRO A 52 18.09 -8.00 6.97
N LEU A 53 18.92 -7.02 7.38
CA LEU A 53 18.66 -6.20 8.57
C LEU A 53 17.94 -4.88 8.24
N GLY A 54 17.83 -4.52 6.96
CA GLY A 54 17.20 -3.29 6.52
C GLY A 54 17.88 -2.00 7.00
N LEU A 55 19.17 -2.07 7.33
CA LEU A 55 19.98 -0.98 7.85
C LEU A 55 20.56 -0.10 6.73
N ASP A 56 20.86 -0.69 5.57
CA ASP A 56 21.36 0.05 4.42
C ASP A 56 20.24 0.95 3.83
N PRO A 57 20.45 2.29 3.77
CA PRO A 57 19.49 3.21 3.16
C PRO A 57 19.41 3.09 1.64
N HIS A 58 20.39 2.47 0.98
CA HIS A 58 20.42 2.25 -0.47
C HIS A 58 19.95 0.86 -0.90
N ARG A 59 19.47 0.05 0.05
CA ARG A 59 19.00 -1.31 -0.23
C ARG A 59 17.81 -1.31 -1.19
N VAL A 60 17.68 -2.41 -1.92
CA VAL A 60 16.41 -2.75 -2.57
C VAL A 60 15.46 -3.21 -1.48
N SER A 61 14.37 -2.47 -1.29
CA SER A 61 13.38 -2.72 -0.23
C SER A 61 12.11 -3.34 -0.78
N VAL A 62 11.70 -4.45 -0.18
CA VAL A 62 10.45 -5.14 -0.46
C VAL A 62 9.37 -4.56 0.44
N HIS A 63 8.26 -4.12 -0.14
CA HIS A 63 7.19 -3.47 0.63
C HIS A 63 6.42 -4.45 1.53
N SER A 64 6.21 -5.68 1.05
CA SER A 64 5.45 -6.70 1.75
C SER A 64 6.29 -7.41 2.81
N SER A 65 5.73 -7.56 4.00
CA SER A 65 6.35 -8.32 5.10
C SER A 65 5.64 -9.65 5.38
N LEU A 66 4.86 -10.13 4.41
CA LEU A 66 4.17 -11.40 4.52
C LEU A 66 5.14 -12.58 4.34
N TYR A 67 4.95 -13.62 5.15
CA TYR A 67 5.53 -14.94 4.91
C TYR A 67 4.50 -15.87 4.26
N SER A 68 4.99 -16.89 3.55
CA SER A 68 4.18 -17.74 2.67
C SER A 68 2.94 -18.35 3.34
N SER A 69 3.07 -18.77 4.61
CA SER A 69 2.03 -19.45 5.38
C SER A 69 1.13 -18.51 6.19
N LEU A 70 1.28 -17.19 6.05
CA LEU A 70 0.54 -16.22 6.85
C LEU A 70 -0.97 -16.40 6.68
N ARG A 71 -1.65 -16.46 7.82
CA ARG A 71 -3.10 -16.40 7.95
C ARG A 71 -3.49 -15.16 8.73
N THR A 72 -4.74 -14.72 8.56
CA THR A 72 -5.25 -13.60 9.34
C THR A 72 -5.21 -13.94 10.83
N ASN A 73 -4.76 -12.98 11.63
CA ASN A 73 -4.81 -13.05 13.09
C ASN A 73 -6.17 -12.61 13.64
N LEU A 74 -7.00 -11.97 12.81
CA LEU A 74 -8.39 -11.61 13.09
C LEU A 74 -9.32 -12.49 12.25
N SER A 75 -10.55 -12.67 12.72
CA SER A 75 -11.57 -13.35 11.96
C SER A 75 -12.03 -12.47 10.79
N ARG A 76 -12.34 -13.08 9.63
CA ARG A 76 -12.72 -12.36 8.41
C ARG A 76 -13.87 -11.37 8.63
N GLU A 77 -14.81 -11.71 9.49
CA GLU A 77 -15.96 -10.84 9.82
C GLU A 77 -15.55 -9.52 10.48
N SER A 78 -14.42 -9.51 11.21
CA SER A 78 -13.89 -8.32 11.88
C SER A 78 -13.01 -7.47 10.96
N MET A 79 -12.53 -8.03 9.85
CA MET A 79 -11.63 -7.35 8.92
C MET A 79 -12.35 -6.66 7.76
N GLY A 80 -13.61 -7.05 7.48
CA GLY A 80 -14.39 -6.49 6.39
C GLY A 80 -14.66 -4.98 6.56
N PHE A 81 -14.81 -4.28 5.44
CA PHE A 81 -15.30 -2.91 5.46
C PHE A 81 -16.78 -2.91 5.83
N LEU A 82 -17.24 -1.86 6.52
CA LEU A 82 -18.60 -1.80 7.09
C LEU A 82 -19.70 -2.02 6.04
N ASP A 83 -19.51 -1.47 4.85
CA ASP A 83 -20.43 -1.54 3.72
C ASP A 83 -19.96 -2.52 2.62
N TYR A 84 -18.91 -3.31 2.90
CA TYR A 84 -18.43 -4.37 2.02
C TYR A 84 -17.92 -5.54 2.88
N PRO A 85 -18.81 -6.42 3.38
CA PRO A 85 -18.45 -7.48 4.31
C PRO A 85 -17.50 -8.51 3.68
N PHE A 86 -16.51 -8.98 4.47
CA PHE A 86 -15.55 -9.98 4.01
C PHE A 86 -16.09 -11.41 4.20
N LEU A 87 -17.00 -11.81 3.31
CA LEU A 87 -17.69 -13.10 3.33
C LEU A 87 -16.98 -14.17 2.50
N THR A 88 -17.33 -15.43 2.73
CA THR A 88 -16.94 -16.56 1.87
C THR A 88 -17.55 -16.40 0.49
N ARG A 89 -16.81 -16.76 -0.56
CA ARG A 89 -17.30 -16.67 -1.94
C ARG A 89 -18.38 -17.73 -2.20
N SER A 90 -19.45 -17.34 -2.89
CA SER A 90 -20.63 -18.18 -3.11
C SER A 90 -20.39 -19.31 -4.12
N ASP A 91 -19.40 -19.16 -5.00
CA ASP A 91 -18.97 -20.15 -6.01
C ASP A 91 -18.07 -21.25 -5.43
N GLY A 92 -17.80 -21.22 -4.13
CA GLY A 92 -16.89 -22.16 -3.47
C GLY A 92 -15.42 -21.94 -3.81
N SER A 93 -15.07 -20.86 -4.52
CA SER A 93 -13.69 -20.47 -4.77
C SER A 93 -13.06 -19.78 -3.55
N GLY A 94 -11.73 -19.80 -3.49
CA GLY A 94 -10.98 -19.16 -2.42
C GLY A 94 -10.91 -19.95 -1.12
N ASP A 95 -10.57 -19.27 -0.04
CA ASP A 95 -10.36 -19.85 1.29
C ASP A 95 -11.61 -19.66 2.17
N PRO A 96 -12.39 -20.71 2.45
CA PRO A 96 -13.62 -20.59 3.22
C PRO A 96 -13.39 -20.47 4.74
N ARG A 97 -12.14 -20.58 5.20
CA ARG A 97 -11.83 -20.54 6.64
C ARG A 97 -12.20 -19.18 7.23
N ARG A 98 -12.59 -19.19 8.51
CA ARG A 98 -12.85 -17.97 9.28
C ARG A 98 -11.60 -17.11 9.49
N PHE A 99 -10.43 -17.75 9.51
CA PHE A 99 -9.11 -17.12 9.55
C PHE A 99 -8.34 -17.54 8.29
N PRO A 100 -8.60 -16.92 7.14
CA PRO A 100 -8.06 -17.36 5.86
C PRO A 100 -6.58 -17.00 5.69
N GLY A 101 -5.96 -17.49 4.62
CA GLY A 101 -4.62 -17.08 4.19
C GLY A 101 -4.59 -15.66 3.61
N HIS A 102 -3.38 -15.09 3.50
CA HIS A 102 -3.18 -13.76 2.93
C HIS A 102 -3.73 -13.60 1.49
N GLN A 103 -3.72 -14.65 0.68
CA GLN A 103 -4.26 -14.60 -0.69
C GLN A 103 -5.74 -14.25 -0.71
N GLU A 104 -6.52 -14.73 0.26
CA GLU A 104 -7.96 -14.43 0.35
C GLU A 104 -8.20 -12.95 0.66
N VAL A 105 -7.35 -12.35 1.50
CA VAL A 105 -7.42 -10.91 1.81
C VAL A 105 -7.07 -10.07 0.58
N LEU A 106 -6.03 -10.47 -0.17
CA LEU A 106 -5.67 -9.81 -1.43
C LEU A 106 -6.81 -9.88 -2.45
N MET A 107 -7.43 -11.05 -2.62
CA MET A 107 -8.59 -11.21 -3.51
C MET A 107 -9.74 -10.29 -3.10
N TYR A 108 -10.05 -10.22 -1.81
CA TYR A 108 -11.07 -9.32 -1.27
C TYR A 108 -10.76 -7.84 -1.57
N LEU A 109 -9.51 -7.39 -1.41
CA LEU A 109 -9.11 -6.01 -1.71
C LEU A 109 -9.14 -5.70 -3.21
N LYS A 110 -8.73 -6.63 -4.06
CA LYS A 110 -8.83 -6.49 -5.52
C LYS A 110 -10.29 -6.39 -5.97
N GLU A 111 -11.16 -7.23 -5.42
CA GLU A 111 -12.59 -7.19 -5.71
C GLU A 111 -13.21 -5.89 -5.24
N PHE A 112 -12.86 -5.41 -4.04
CA PHE A 112 -13.26 -4.09 -3.55
C PHE A 112 -12.84 -2.97 -4.51
N ALA A 113 -11.56 -2.96 -4.94
CA ALA A 113 -11.05 -1.95 -5.86
C ALA A 113 -11.83 -1.95 -7.19
N ARG A 114 -12.16 -3.14 -7.72
CA ARG A 114 -12.93 -3.28 -8.96
C ARG A 114 -14.40 -2.87 -8.80
N VAL A 115 -15.10 -3.39 -7.79
CA VAL A 115 -16.53 -3.13 -7.54
C VAL A 115 -16.78 -1.64 -7.33
N PHE A 116 -15.87 -0.98 -6.62
CA PHE A 116 -15.94 0.46 -6.40
C PHE A 116 -15.12 1.23 -7.42
N ALA A 117 -14.71 0.69 -8.57
CA ALA A 117 -13.98 1.41 -9.63
C ALA A 117 -12.82 2.28 -9.11
N VAL A 118 -12.15 1.86 -8.04
CA VAL A 118 -11.01 2.57 -7.45
C VAL A 118 -9.79 2.42 -8.33
N GLU A 119 -9.64 1.26 -8.96
CA GLU A 119 -8.55 0.93 -9.87
C GLU A 119 -8.39 1.95 -11.01
N GLU A 120 -9.49 2.51 -11.51
CA GLU A 120 -9.48 3.56 -12.55
C GLU A 120 -8.83 4.88 -12.10
N MET A 121 -8.74 5.11 -10.79
CA MET A 121 -8.10 6.29 -10.20
C MET A 121 -6.61 6.06 -9.91
N VAL A 122 -6.12 4.82 -10.06
CA VAL A 122 -4.76 4.43 -9.69
C VAL A 122 -3.80 4.63 -10.86
N ARG A 123 -2.69 5.30 -10.59
CA ARG A 123 -1.50 5.34 -11.42
C ARG A 123 -0.51 4.33 -10.83
N PHE A 124 -0.51 3.13 -11.39
CA PHE A 124 0.43 2.06 -11.03
C PHE A 124 1.84 2.37 -11.51
N GLU A 125 2.84 1.71 -10.92
CA GLU A 125 4.25 1.89 -11.26
C GLU A 125 4.70 3.36 -11.12
N VAL A 126 4.07 4.11 -10.22
CA VAL A 126 4.37 5.51 -9.96
C VAL A 126 4.69 5.72 -8.48
N GLU A 127 5.96 5.98 -8.20
CA GLU A 127 6.45 6.28 -6.86
C GLU A 127 6.37 7.78 -6.57
N VAL A 128 5.74 8.15 -5.46
CA VAL A 128 5.82 9.52 -4.92
C VAL A 128 7.13 9.68 -4.16
N VAL A 129 7.99 10.59 -4.63
CA VAL A 129 9.33 10.82 -4.06
C VAL A 129 9.39 12.05 -3.17
N LYS A 130 8.46 13.00 -3.34
CA LYS A 130 8.44 14.25 -2.57
C LYS A 130 7.05 14.85 -2.50
N VAL A 131 6.72 15.43 -1.34
CA VAL A 131 5.50 16.21 -1.14
C VAL A 131 5.89 17.51 -0.44
N CYS A 132 5.51 18.65 -1.03
CA CYS A 132 5.80 19.97 -0.47
C CYS A 132 4.54 20.84 -0.43
N LEU A 133 4.38 21.60 0.65
CA LEU A 133 3.40 22.69 0.68
C LEU A 133 3.88 23.81 -0.26
N VAL A 134 2.97 24.33 -1.08
CA VAL A 134 3.19 25.48 -1.96
C VAL A 134 2.19 26.60 -1.63
N GLU A 135 2.27 27.71 -2.36
CA GLU A 135 1.36 28.85 -2.18
C GLU A 135 -0.12 28.44 -2.24
N ASN A 136 -0.97 29.25 -1.60
CA ASN A 136 -2.42 29.03 -1.50
C ASN A 136 -2.84 27.75 -0.75
N ASN A 137 -2.00 27.25 0.18
CA ASN A 137 -2.25 26.03 0.96
C ASN A 137 -2.49 24.77 0.10
N ARG A 138 -1.83 24.70 -1.05
CA ARG A 138 -1.86 23.55 -1.95
C ARG A 138 -0.59 22.73 -1.80
N TRP A 139 -0.60 21.52 -2.34
CA TRP A 139 0.47 20.55 -2.20
C TRP A 139 1.03 20.18 -3.56
N LYS A 140 2.33 20.36 -3.74
CA LYS A 140 3.04 19.84 -4.90
C LYS A 140 3.53 18.43 -4.58
N VAL A 141 3.08 17.47 -5.38
CA VAL A 141 3.47 16.06 -5.32
C VAL A 141 4.39 15.78 -6.49
N SER A 142 5.62 15.36 -6.19
CA SER A 142 6.62 14.95 -7.17
C SER A 142 6.63 13.42 -7.21
N SER A 143 6.43 12.85 -8.40
CA SER A 143 6.36 11.41 -8.61
C SER A 143 7.20 10.97 -9.82
N LYS A 144 7.72 9.75 -9.80
CA LYS A 144 8.46 9.13 -10.91
C LYS A 144 7.81 7.82 -11.30
N LYS A 145 7.87 7.46 -12.58
CA LYS A 145 7.57 6.09 -12.99
C LYS A 145 8.73 5.17 -12.62
N THR A 146 8.44 3.95 -12.20
CA THR A 146 9.48 2.94 -11.88
C THR A 146 10.29 2.55 -13.12
N SER A 147 9.69 2.61 -14.32
CA SER A 147 10.34 2.33 -15.61
C SER A 147 11.23 3.45 -16.16
N ASP A 148 10.93 4.71 -15.84
CA ASP A 148 11.45 5.88 -16.57
C ASP A 148 12.68 6.52 -15.91
N GLY A 149 13.33 5.80 -14.97
CA GLY A 149 14.51 6.28 -14.26
C GLY A 149 14.24 7.51 -13.39
N ASP A 150 15.04 8.56 -13.54
CA ASP A 150 15.00 9.78 -12.70
C ASP A 150 14.05 10.87 -13.24
N ILE A 151 13.17 10.55 -14.20
CA ILE A 151 12.20 11.53 -14.71
C ILE A 151 11.12 11.77 -13.65
N VAL A 152 11.14 12.97 -13.07
CA VAL A 152 10.17 13.42 -12.08
C VAL A 152 9.09 14.28 -12.72
N VAL A 153 7.84 13.90 -12.50
CA VAL A 153 6.64 14.67 -12.84
C VAL A 153 6.13 15.34 -11.57
N GLU A 154 5.78 16.62 -11.66
CA GLU A 154 5.20 17.37 -10.55
C GLU A 154 3.76 17.77 -10.84
N GLU A 155 2.87 17.56 -9.88
CA GLU A 155 1.46 17.92 -9.98
C GLU A 155 0.97 18.56 -8.67
N VAL A 156 0.06 19.53 -8.76
CA VAL A 156 -0.42 20.31 -7.60
C VAL A 156 -1.85 19.92 -7.23
N PHE A 157 -2.03 19.54 -5.97
CA PHE A 157 -3.28 19.06 -5.37
C PHE A 157 -3.75 20.00 -4.26
N ASP A 158 -5.06 20.01 -4.00
CA ASP A 158 -5.66 20.79 -2.91
C ASP A 158 -5.53 20.10 -1.55
N ALA A 159 -5.33 18.78 -1.56
CA ALA A 159 -5.08 17.96 -0.38
C ALA A 159 -4.27 16.71 -0.73
N VAL A 160 -3.60 16.15 0.28
CA VAL A 160 -2.85 14.88 0.18
C VAL A 160 -3.26 13.98 1.32
N VAL A 161 -3.53 12.70 1.02
CA VAL A 161 -3.78 11.64 1.99
C VAL A 161 -2.67 10.61 1.90
N VAL A 162 -1.93 10.41 3.00
CA VAL A 162 -0.80 9.48 3.05
C VAL A 162 -1.26 8.10 3.52
N CYS A 163 -1.19 7.11 2.63
CA CYS A 163 -1.61 5.73 2.85
C CYS A 163 -0.50 4.71 2.53
N SER A 164 0.77 5.13 2.57
CA SER A 164 1.92 4.36 2.09
C SER A 164 2.33 3.16 2.95
N GLY A 165 1.65 2.88 4.07
CA GLY A 165 1.87 1.67 4.86
C GLY A 165 3.24 1.57 5.57
N GLY A 166 4.06 2.62 5.54
CA GLY A 166 5.48 2.59 5.94
C GLY A 166 5.82 2.06 7.34
N ARG A 167 4.85 1.93 8.24
CA ARG A 167 5.05 1.37 9.60
C ARG A 167 5.36 -0.12 9.61
N TYR A 168 4.95 -0.87 8.59
CA TYR A 168 5.20 -2.31 8.53
C TYR A 168 6.32 -2.68 7.55
N SER A 169 6.79 -1.74 6.73
CA SER A 169 7.85 -1.97 5.75
C SER A 169 9.22 -1.40 6.18
N GLN A 170 9.30 -0.73 7.33
CA GLN A 170 10.56 -0.24 7.90
C GLN A 170 10.94 -1.06 9.12
N THR A 171 12.08 -1.74 9.03
CA THR A 171 12.62 -2.56 10.12
C THR A 171 13.16 -1.68 11.24
N HIS A 172 12.77 -1.97 12.48
CA HIS A 172 13.39 -1.41 13.67
C HIS A 172 14.32 -2.44 14.29
N VAL A 173 15.63 -2.26 14.14
CA VAL A 173 16.64 -3.17 14.71
C VAL A 173 16.98 -2.74 16.13
N THR A 174 16.93 -3.69 17.07
CA THR A 174 17.28 -3.45 18.48
C THR A 174 18.77 -3.67 18.71
N ASP A 175 19.39 -2.81 19.50
CA ASP A 175 20.76 -3.01 19.96
C ASP A 175 20.80 -4.14 21.01
N ILE A 176 21.51 -5.23 20.70
CA ILE A 176 21.62 -6.42 21.55
C ILE A 176 23.11 -6.63 21.85
N PRO A 177 23.53 -6.64 23.14
CA PRO A 177 24.94 -6.85 23.48
C PRO A 177 25.50 -8.14 22.86
N GLY A 178 26.62 -8.02 22.12
CA GLY A 178 27.33 -9.15 21.51
C GLY A 178 26.97 -9.46 20.05
N THR A 179 26.01 -8.77 19.43
CA THR A 179 25.62 -9.02 18.02
C THR A 179 26.71 -8.71 17.00
N CYS A 180 27.61 -7.75 17.25
CA CYS A 180 28.75 -7.47 16.35
C CYS A 180 29.69 -8.68 16.15
N PHE A 181 29.73 -9.64 17.08
CA PHE A 181 30.60 -10.82 16.95
C PHE A 181 29.99 -11.96 16.11
N LEU A 182 28.66 -11.97 15.93
CA LEU A 182 27.96 -13.05 15.24
C LEU A 182 27.93 -12.85 13.71
N PHE A 183 27.95 -11.60 13.24
CA PHE A 183 27.84 -11.28 11.81
C PHE A 183 29.17 -10.91 11.13
N SER A 184 30.29 -10.90 11.87
CA SER A 184 31.64 -10.65 11.33
C SER A 184 32.37 -11.91 10.82
N SER A 185 31.71 -13.07 10.80
CA SER A 185 32.33 -14.39 10.54
C SER A 185 31.76 -15.12 9.31
N PHE A 186 31.09 -14.41 8.40
CA PHE A 186 30.67 -14.96 7.10
C PHE A 186 31.09 -14.03 5.96
#